data_AF-A0A497MYH4-F1
#
_entry.id   AF-A0A497MYH4-F1
#
_cell.length_a   1.000
_cell.length_b   1.000
_cell.length_c   1.000
_cell.angle_alpha   90.00
_cell.angle_beta   90.00
_cell.angle_gamma   90.00
#
_symmetry.space_group_name_H-M   'P 1'
#
loop_
_entity.id
_entity.type
_entity.pdbx_description
1 polymer ?
#
loop_
_entity_poly.entity_id
_entity_poly.type
_entity_poly.pdbx_seq_one_letter_code
_entity_poly.pdbx_strand_id
1 'polypeptide(L)'
;GPWAAKLFYIVAFLQVWNSGFGVYDGYARGQADILYYNLPAARKIHLSKWYYIFLYGTLLPACAAFFIAEKPLVLVTMATWLAAFAMAFYCPILAYVTRRLLPEELRPSWVHTLWLLIGAAFYWGLILISLSMGAHP
;
A
#
# COMPACT_ATOMS: atom_id res chain seq x y z
N GLY A 1 14.54 16.48 -25.32
CA GLY A 1 14.20 16.29 -26.76
C GLY A 1 12.95 15.42 -26.91
N PRO A 2 12.22 15.52 -28.03
CA PRO A 2 10.93 14.82 -28.22
C PRO A 2 11.02 13.29 -28.16
N TRP A 3 12.18 12.70 -28.47
CA TRP A 3 12.40 11.26 -28.34
C TRP A 3 12.51 10.80 -26.87
N ALA A 4 13.17 11.60 -26.03
CA ALA A 4 13.30 11.31 -24.60
C ALA A 4 11.94 11.31 -23.89
N ALA A 5 11.02 12.21 -24.28
CA ALA A 5 9.67 12.23 -23.72
C ALA A 5 8.88 10.95 -24.05
N LYS A 6 8.94 10.47 -25.29
CA LYS A 6 8.27 9.22 -25.70
C LYS A 6 8.81 8.01 -24.93
N LEU A 7 10.14 7.91 -24.81
CA LEU A 7 10.77 6.86 -24.02
C LEU A 7 10.39 6.94 -22.54
N PHE A 8 10.36 8.14 -21.96
CA PHE A 8 9.95 8.36 -20.59
C PHE A 8 8.53 7.82 -20.33
N TYR A 9 7.56 8.12 -21.21
CA TYR A 9 6.19 7.61 -21.04
C TYR A 9 6.11 6.08 -21.13
N ILE A 10 6.88 5.45 -22.03
CA ILE A 10 6.92 3.98 -22.12
C ILE A 10 7.47 3.38 -20.84
N VAL A 11 8.60 3.91 -20.34
CA VAL A 11 9.22 3.41 -19.11
C VAL A 11 8.31 3.65 -17.89
N ALA A 12 7.70 4.83 -17.80
CA ALA A 12 6.76 5.15 -16.73
C ALA A 12 5.55 4.19 -16.74
N PHE A 13 4.99 3.91 -17.92
CA PHE A 13 3.91 2.94 -18.07
C PHE A 13 4.34 1.54 -17.61
N LEU A 14 5.50 1.05 -18.08
CA LEU A 14 6.00 -0.27 -17.71
C LEU A 14 6.28 -0.39 -16.20
N GLN A 15 6.81 0.66 -15.58
CA GLN A 15 7.07 0.70 -14.14
C GLN A 15 5.77 0.62 -13.33
N VAL A 16 4.76 1.42 -13.71
CA VAL A 16 3.46 1.44 -13.03
C VAL A 16 2.72 0.12 -13.23
N TRP A 17 2.78 -0.43 -14.44
CA TRP A 17 2.22 -1.75 -14.75
C TRP A 17 2.85 -2.82 -13.84
N ASN A 18 4.17 -2.98 -13.88
CA ASN A 18 4.86 -4.02 -13.11
C ASN A 18 4.61 -3.88 -11.59
N SER A 19 4.72 -2.67 -11.06
CA SER A 19 4.52 -2.41 -9.63
C SER A 19 3.06 -2.65 -9.21
N GLY A 20 2.10 -2.25 -10.06
CA GLY A 20 0.68 -2.43 -9.81
C GLY A 20 0.31 -3.89 -9.62
N PHE A 21 0.72 -4.77 -10.55
CA PHE A 21 0.40 -6.21 -10.44
C PHE A 21 0.91 -6.82 -9.14
N GLY A 22 2.15 -6.53 -8.75
CA GLY A 22 2.70 -7.05 -7.50
C GLY A 22 1.94 -6.59 -6.26
N VAL A 23 1.53 -5.31 -6.23
CA VAL A 23 0.78 -4.75 -5.10
C VAL A 23 -0.62 -5.35 -5.00
N TYR A 24 -1.37 -5.40 -6.10
CA TYR A 24 -2.73 -5.96 -6.10
C TYR A 24 -2.74 -7.45 -5.78
N ASP A 25 -1.77 -8.19 -6.30
CA ASP A 25 -1.61 -9.62 -6.03
C ASP A 25 -1.28 -9.88 -4.56
N GLY A 26 -0.30 -9.15 -4.00
CA GLY A 26 0.07 -9.24 -2.59
C GLY A 26 -1.09 -8.86 -1.66
N TYR A 27 -1.82 -7.79 -1.98
CA TYR A 27 -3.00 -7.38 -1.23
C TYR A 27 -4.10 -8.45 -1.26
N ALA A 28 -4.46 -8.93 -2.45
CA ALA A 28 -5.53 -9.91 -2.62
C ALA A 28 -5.24 -11.22 -1.87
N ARG A 29 -4.00 -11.72 -1.92
CA ARG A 29 -3.59 -12.90 -1.13
C ARG A 29 -3.65 -12.63 0.37
N GLY A 30 -3.05 -11.52 0.83
CA GLY A 30 -3.02 -11.17 2.25
C GLY A 30 -4.43 -11.06 2.85
N GLN A 31 -5.35 -10.37 2.17
CA GLN A 31 -6.72 -10.25 2.64
C GLN A 31 -7.50 -11.57 2.57
N ALA A 32 -7.30 -12.36 1.51
CA ALA A 32 -7.94 -13.66 1.37
C ALA A 32 -7.51 -14.63 2.49
N ASP A 33 -6.22 -14.67 2.83
CA ASP A 33 -5.70 -15.50 3.90
C ASP A 33 -6.22 -15.06 5.27
N ILE A 34 -6.16 -13.76 5.57
CA ILE A 34 -6.69 -13.22 6.83
C ILE A 34 -8.17 -13.59 6.98
N LEU A 35 -8.99 -13.38 5.94
CA LEU A 35 -10.42 -13.64 6.04
C LEU A 35 -10.73 -15.14 6.16
N TYR A 36 -10.11 -15.98 5.35
CA TYR A 36 -10.35 -17.42 5.31
C TYR A 36 -9.96 -18.11 6.63
N TYR A 37 -8.83 -17.73 7.23
CA TYR A 37 -8.36 -18.35 8.47
C TYR A 37 -9.04 -17.80 9.72
N ASN A 38 -9.36 -16.49 9.77
CA ASN A 38 -9.96 -15.89 10.98
C ASN A 38 -11.47 -16.09 11.08
N LEU A 39 -12.20 -16.26 9.96
CA LEU A 39 -13.66 -16.42 9.99
C LEU A 39 -14.10 -17.84 9.60
N PRO A 40 -14.75 -18.60 10.50
CA PRO A 40 -15.29 -19.92 10.18
C PRO A 40 -16.28 -19.90 9.01
N ALA A 41 -17.05 -18.81 8.86
CA ALA A 41 -18.00 -18.64 7.77
C ALA A 41 -17.32 -18.47 6.40
N ALA A 42 -16.12 -17.88 6.36
CA ALA A 42 -15.38 -17.67 5.12
C ALA A 42 -14.80 -18.98 4.55
N ARG A 43 -14.60 -20.00 5.40
CA ARG A 43 -14.09 -21.32 4.99
C ARG A 43 -15.05 -22.13 4.12
N LYS A 44 -16.32 -21.72 4.06
CA LYS A 44 -17.33 -22.34 3.19
C LYS A 44 -17.06 -22.12 1.69
N ILE A 45 -16.24 -21.13 1.36
CA ILE A 45 -15.88 -20.76 -0.01
C ILE A 45 -14.39 -21.03 -0.21
N HIS A 46 -14.01 -21.59 -1.37
CA HIS A 46 -12.61 -21.86 -1.69
C HIS A 46 -11.75 -20.59 -1.68
N LEU A 47 -10.51 -20.69 -1.18
CA LEU A 47 -9.58 -19.57 -1.03
C LEU A 47 -9.37 -18.79 -2.35
N SER A 48 -9.32 -19.50 -3.49
CA SER A 48 -9.18 -18.84 -4.81
C SER A 48 -10.31 -17.87 -5.14
N LYS A 49 -11.54 -18.14 -4.67
CA LYS A 49 -12.67 -17.21 -4.87
C LYS A 49 -12.49 -15.97 -4.00
N TRP A 50 -12.02 -16.11 -2.76
CA TRP A 50 -11.69 -14.95 -1.92
C TRP A 50 -10.59 -14.09 -2.54
N TYR A 51 -9.55 -14.71 -3.09
CA TYR A 51 -8.51 -14.01 -3.83
C TYR A 51 -9.10 -13.16 -4.97
N TYR A 52 -9.93 -13.74 -5.84
CA TYR A 52 -10.53 -13.00 -6.95
C TYR A 52 -11.54 -11.94 -6.49
N ILE A 53 -12.28 -12.17 -5.40
CA ILE A 53 -13.18 -11.18 -4.80
C ILE A 53 -12.39 -9.94 -4.35
N PHE A 54 -11.28 -10.12 -3.63
CA PHE A 54 -10.45 -8.99 -3.20
C PHE A 54 -9.72 -8.31 -4.36
N LEU A 55 -9.22 -9.11 -5.32
CA LEU A 55 -8.55 -8.60 -6.51
C LEU A 55 -9.49 -7.73 -7.35
N TYR A 56 -10.61 -8.28 -7.83
CA TYR A 56 -11.54 -7.54 -8.68
C TYR A 56 -12.35 -6.51 -7.90
N GLY A 57 -12.65 -6.79 -6.63
CA GLY A 57 -13.36 -5.87 -5.74
C GLY A 57 -12.59 -4.59 -5.45
N THR A 58 -11.27 -4.57 -5.61
CA THR A 58 -10.45 -3.34 -5.50
C THR A 58 -10.04 -2.79 -6.86
N LEU A 59 -9.74 -3.65 -7.83
CA LEU A 59 -9.30 -3.25 -9.17
C LEU A 59 -10.41 -2.54 -9.96
N LEU A 60 -11.62 -3.11 -10.02
CA LEU A 60 -12.70 -2.55 -10.83
C LEU A 60 -13.16 -1.17 -10.33
N PRO A 61 -13.38 -0.94 -9.02
CA PRO A 61 -13.71 0.40 -8.52
C PRO A 61 -12.60 1.41 -8.75
N ALA A 62 -11.33 1.01 -8.62
CA ALA A 62 -10.20 1.89 -8.90
C ALA A 62 -10.19 2.33 -10.38
N CYS A 63 -10.31 1.38 -11.31
CA CYS A 63 -10.41 1.69 -12.75
C CYS A 63 -11.60 2.59 -13.07
N ALA A 64 -12.78 2.31 -12.48
CA ALA A 64 -13.98 3.13 -12.68
C ALA A 64 -13.80 4.56 -12.15
N ALA A 65 -13.23 4.72 -10.95
CA ALA A 65 -12.95 6.02 -10.36
C ALA A 65 -12.00 6.86 -11.22
N PHE A 66 -10.96 6.24 -11.79
CA PHE A 66 -10.04 6.93 -12.70
C PHE A 66 -10.69 7.31 -14.04
N PHE A 67 -11.64 6.51 -14.54
CA PHE A 67 -12.33 6.80 -15.81
C PHE A 67 -13.35 7.94 -15.68
N ILE A 68 -14.01 8.06 -14.53
CA ILE A 68 -15.04 9.08 -14.27
C ILE A 68 -14.42 10.41 -13.81
N ALA A 69 -13.22 10.39 -13.22
CA ALA A 69 -12.60 11.58 -12.66
C ALA A 69 -12.20 12.61 -13.73
N GLU A 70 -12.81 13.79 -13.66
CA GLU A 70 -12.44 14.95 -14.50
C GLU A 70 -10.99 15.42 -14.26
N LYS A 71 -10.49 15.24 -13.02
CA LYS A 71 -9.13 15.62 -12.59
C LYS A 71 -8.41 14.43 -11.96
N PRO A 72 -7.85 13.50 -12.75
CA PRO A 72 -7.21 12.28 -12.24
C PRO A 72 -6.01 12.58 -11.33
N LEU A 73 -5.36 13.73 -11.50
CA LEU A 73 -4.25 14.16 -10.65
C LEU A 73 -4.67 14.31 -9.19
N VAL A 74 -5.88 14.78 -8.90
CA VAL A 74 -6.36 14.95 -7.52
C VAL A 74 -6.53 13.60 -6.84
N LEU A 75 -7.02 12.59 -7.55
CA LEU A 75 -7.13 11.22 -7.02
C LEU A 75 -5.75 10.64 -6.69
N VAL A 76 -4.77 10.81 -7.57
CA VAL A 76 -3.40 10.35 -7.31
C VAL A 76 -2.81 11.05 -6.10
N THR A 77 -2.95 12.38 -6.00
CA THR A 77 -2.49 13.13 -4.84
C THR A 77 -3.14 12.62 -3.56
N MET A 78 -4.46 12.48 -3.51
CA MET A 78 -5.16 11.97 -2.33
C MET A 78 -4.71 10.54 -1.97
N ALA A 79 -4.52 9.67 -2.96
CA ALA A 79 -4.01 8.32 -2.75
C ALA A 79 -2.59 8.31 -2.17
N THR A 80 -1.69 9.17 -2.67
CA THR A 80 -0.31 9.28 -2.14
C THR A 80 -0.28 9.78 -0.70
N TRP A 81 -1.16 10.72 -0.35
CA TRP A 81 -1.32 11.20 1.01
C TRP A 81 -1.84 10.11 1.95
N LEU A 82 -2.86 9.35 1.52
CA LEU A 82 -3.39 8.25 2.29
C LEU A 82 -2.36 7.13 2.45
N ALA A 83 -1.54 6.86 1.44
CA ALA A 83 -0.46 5.88 1.52
C ALA A 83 0.64 6.31 2.52
N ALA A 84 1.04 7.58 2.50
CA ALA A 84 1.98 8.12 3.48
C ALA A 84 1.42 8.04 4.90
N PHE A 85 0.13 8.36 5.08
CA PHE A 85 -0.60 8.19 6.33
C PHE A 85 -0.60 6.74 6.80
N ALA A 86 -0.98 5.80 5.94
CA ALA A 86 -0.97 4.37 6.26
C ALA A 86 0.43 3.89 6.69
N MET A 87 1.50 4.32 6.00
CA MET A 87 2.87 3.95 6.34
C MET A 87 3.32 4.50 7.70
N ALA A 88 2.89 5.70 8.09
CA ALA A 88 3.20 6.27 9.41
C ALA A 88 2.70 5.41 10.57
N PHE A 89 1.55 4.74 10.42
CA PHE A 89 1.05 3.80 11.41
C PHE A 89 1.57 2.38 11.19
N TYR A 90 1.78 1.97 9.93
CA TYR A 90 2.22 0.63 9.61
C TYR A 90 3.63 0.34 10.12
N CYS A 91 4.60 1.25 9.93
CA CYS A 91 5.97 1.08 10.40
C CYS A 91 6.10 0.81 11.93
N PRO A 92 5.47 1.58 12.83
CA PRO A 92 5.54 1.31 14.27
C PRO A 92 4.77 0.03 14.67
N ILE A 93 3.62 -0.25 14.05
CA ILE A 93 2.90 -1.51 14.29
C ILE A 93 3.77 -2.70 13.88
N LEU A 94 4.42 -2.63 12.73
CA LEU A 94 5.32 -3.67 12.25
C LEU A 94 6.50 -3.84 13.22
N ALA A 95 7.14 -2.74 13.64
CA ALA A 95 8.21 -2.79 14.64
C ALA A 95 7.75 -3.44 15.97
N TYR A 96 6.52 -3.17 16.41
CA TYR A 96 5.93 -3.80 17.59
C TYR A 96 5.71 -5.31 17.39
N VAL A 97 5.05 -5.71 16.29
CA VAL A 97 4.75 -7.12 15.98
C VAL A 97 6.04 -7.93 15.85
N THR A 98 7.01 -7.41 15.11
CA THR A 98 8.31 -8.04 14.90
C THR A 98 9.08 -8.29 16.20
N ARG A 99 8.84 -7.49 17.26
CA ARG A 99 9.55 -7.63 18.53
C ARG A 99 8.80 -8.42 19.59
N ARG A 100 7.48 -8.27 19.65
CA ARG A 100 6.66 -8.85 20.71
C ARG A 100 5.99 -10.16 20.31
N LEU A 101 5.57 -10.30 19.05
CA LEU A 101 4.79 -11.46 18.61
C LEU A 101 5.65 -12.51 17.87
N LEU A 102 6.80 -12.13 17.32
CA LEU A 102 7.67 -13.07 16.62
C LEU A 102 8.50 -13.93 17.59
N PRO A 103 8.59 -15.26 17.35
CA PRO A 103 9.53 -16.15 18.02
C PRO A 103 10.98 -15.66 17.83
N GLU A 104 11.83 -15.86 18.84
CA GLU A 104 13.20 -15.30 18.88
C GLU A 104 14.06 -15.66 17.67
N GLU A 105 13.87 -16.86 17.14
CA GLU A 105 14.59 -17.41 15.99
C GLU A 105 14.30 -16.65 14.68
N LEU A 106 13.13 -16.03 14.55
CA LEU A 106 12.69 -15.32 13.35
C LEU A 106 12.80 -13.80 13.48
N ARG A 107 13.26 -13.29 14.63
CA ARG A 107 13.35 -11.85 14.87
C ARG A 107 14.43 -11.24 13.95
N PRO A 108 14.07 -10.27 13.11
CA PRO A 108 15.04 -9.44 12.39
C PRO A 108 16.00 -8.75 13.35
N SER A 109 17.22 -8.48 12.88
CA SER A 109 18.23 -7.81 13.69
C SER A 109 17.78 -6.42 14.15
N TRP A 110 18.40 -5.92 15.23
CA TRP A 110 18.14 -4.56 15.75
C TRP A 110 18.31 -3.45 14.74
N VAL A 111 19.18 -3.64 13.75
CA VAL A 111 19.40 -2.69 12.66
C VAL A 111 18.13 -2.53 11.82
N HIS A 112 17.42 -3.61 11.51
CA HIS A 112 16.18 -3.55 10.74
C HIS A 112 15.06 -2.83 11.49
N THR A 113 14.95 -3.08 12.80
CA THR A 113 13.98 -2.35 13.64
C THR A 113 14.31 -0.86 13.70
N LEU A 114 15.60 -0.49 13.77
CA LEU A 114 16.01 0.91 13.76
C LEU A 114 15.60 1.60 12.46
N TRP A 115 15.84 0.97 11.31
CA TRP A 115 15.41 1.50 10.01
C TRP A 115 13.89 1.66 9.92
N LEU A 116 13.11 0.73 10.46
CA LEU A 116 11.66 0.87 10.55
C LEU A 116 11.23 2.06 11.42
N LEU A 117 11.91 2.31 12.53
CA LEU A 117 11.63 3.45 13.40
C LEU A 117 12.03 4.79 12.75
N ILE A 118 13.14 4.83 12.01
CA ILE A 118 13.54 5.99 11.20
C ILE A 118 12.47 6.26 10.13
N GLY A 119 12.02 5.21 9.42
CA GLY A 119 10.93 5.33 8.46
C GLY A 119 9.64 5.84 9.09
N ALA A 120 9.27 5.33 10.27
CA ALA A 120 8.12 5.82 11.02
C ALA A 120 8.24 7.31 11.34
N ALA A 121 9.38 7.75 11.87
CA ALA A 121 9.65 9.15 12.17
C ALA A 121 9.59 10.03 10.91
N PHE A 122 10.11 9.53 9.78
CA PHE A 122 10.05 10.22 8.49
C PHE A 122 8.60 10.40 8.00
N TYR A 123 7.79 9.34 7.98
CA TYR A 123 6.40 9.44 7.53
C TYR A 123 5.54 10.28 8.47
N TRP A 124 5.72 10.18 9.79
CA TRP A 124 5.06 11.06 10.75
C TRP A 124 5.48 12.52 10.57
N GLY A 125 6.77 12.79 10.41
CA GLY A 125 7.29 14.13 10.15
C GLY A 125 6.71 14.73 8.88
N LEU A 126 6.66 13.95 7.79
CA LEU A 126 6.03 14.38 6.54
C LEU A 126 4.57 14.75 6.75
N ILE A 127 3.77 13.92 7.42
CA ILE A 127 2.34 14.21 7.67
C ILE A 127 2.16 15.47 8.51
N LEU A 128 2.97 15.67 9.54
CA LEU A 128 2.89 16.87 10.39
C LEU A 128 3.25 18.14 9.62
N ILE A 129 4.30 18.10 8.80
CA ILE A 129 4.69 19.23 7.92
C ILE A 129 3.56 19.53 6.94
N SER A 130 3.09 18.48 6.27
CA SER A 130 1.97 18.50 5.35
C SER A 130 0.69 19.13 5.94
N LEU A 131 0.32 18.75 7.17
CA LEU A 131 -0.81 19.33 7.90
C LEU A 131 -0.55 20.79 8.28
N SER A 132 0.68 21.14 8.68
CA SER A 132 1.05 22.51 9.03
C SER A 132 1.01 23.46 7.82
N MET A 133 1.41 22.98 6.64
CA MET A 133 1.33 23.75 5.39
C MET A 133 -0.10 23.89 4.89
N GLY A 134 -0.94 22.86 5.05
CA GLY A 134 -2.37 22.94 4.76
C GLY A 134 -3.18 23.82 5.73
N ALA A 135 -2.60 24.23 6.86
CA ALA A 135 -3.22 25.10 7.86
C ALA A 135 -2.96 26.60 7.64
N HIS A 136 -2.11 26.96 6.68
CA HIS A 136 -1.95 28.35 6.25
C HIS A 136 -2.83 28.59 4.99
N PRO A 137 -3.84 29.49 5.09
CA PRO A 137 -4.75 29.80 3.99
C PRO A 137 -4.05 30.49 2.82
#